data_AF-A0A946PIA5-F1
#
_entry.id   AF-A0A946PIA5-F1
#
_cell.length_a   1.000
_cell.length_b   1.000
_cell.length_c   1.000
_cell.angle_alpha   90.00
_cell.angle_beta   90.00
_cell.angle_gamma   90.00
#
_symmetry.space_group_name_H-M   'P 1'
#
loop_
_entity.id
_entity.type
_entity.pdbx_description
1 polymer ?
#
loop_
_entity_poly.entity_id
_entity_poly.type
_entity_poly.pdbx_seq_one_letter_code
_entity_poly.pdbx_strand_id
1 'polypeptide(L)'
;MKTLIFCTSYFDTEELYLKRYQKWIDYYNNHPFTNDKNMYLIDDSSDLEVMTDDVVHIIKEGQLGDFQETNKINLYSFNNRKGLNWSHNSANNEGWWRSFCASLEIAEKYNYEKIVHIEADAFLISNRMFDYINSLKTGWTGLWANKYCFPESCIQVICKDQFDNFRDFASCGSHELSKMGLAEKVIPFTYVERRFLGDRYGEKSNMQMEGLDYFCQTKLDTIITPEASDKLQGSNIFFLRTLWSFHLVQFFWRKRLELLILLVIVSILLWTIEI
;
A
#
# COMPACT_ATOMS: atom_id res chain seq x y z
N MET A 1 16.52 13.57 -0.98
CA MET A 1 15.09 13.87 -0.76
C MET A 1 14.75 13.33 0.61
N LYS A 2 14.48 14.23 1.55
CA LYS A 2 14.10 13.84 2.91
C LYS A 2 12.81 13.03 2.84
N THR A 3 12.82 11.79 3.32
CA THR A 3 11.69 10.87 3.10
C THR A 3 11.08 10.41 4.43
N LEU A 4 9.77 10.55 4.56
CA LEU A 4 8.98 9.96 5.62
C LEU A 4 8.57 8.55 5.17
N ILE A 5 8.94 7.52 5.92
CA ILE A 5 8.39 6.18 5.73
C ILE A 5 7.47 5.91 6.91
N PHE A 6 6.26 5.43 6.64
CA PHE A 6 5.36 5.09 7.73
C PHE A 6 4.49 3.88 7.42
N CYS A 7 4.00 3.27 8.50
CA CYS A 7 2.92 2.30 8.48
C CYS A 7 1.77 2.77 9.38
N THR A 8 0.60 2.17 9.19
CA THR A 8 -0.56 2.37 10.07
C THR A 8 -0.98 1.03 10.67
N SER A 9 -1.49 1.07 11.90
CA SER A 9 -2.10 -0.08 12.57
C SER A 9 -2.88 0.36 13.81
N TYR A 10 -3.44 -0.62 14.48
CA TYR A 10 -4.02 -0.55 15.81
C TYR A 10 -3.67 -1.82 16.60
N PHE A 11 -3.37 -1.70 17.88
CA PHE A 11 -3.14 -2.79 18.80
C PHE A 11 -3.71 -2.48 20.19
N ASP A 12 -4.18 -3.52 20.88
CA ASP A 12 -4.69 -3.48 22.26
C ASP A 12 -4.13 -4.63 23.11
N THR A 13 -3.19 -5.39 22.55
CA THR A 13 -2.48 -6.47 23.22
C THR A 13 -1.01 -6.46 22.81
N GLU A 14 -0.16 -6.94 23.71
CA GLU A 14 1.27 -7.10 23.45
C GLU A 14 1.51 -7.98 22.22
N GLU A 15 0.72 -9.05 22.05
CA GLU A 15 0.83 -9.94 20.88
C GLU A 15 0.61 -9.18 19.56
N LEU A 16 -0.41 -8.32 19.50
CA LEU A 16 -0.68 -7.52 18.30
C LEU A 16 0.39 -6.47 18.05
N TYR A 17 0.93 -5.86 19.12
CA TYR A 17 2.06 -4.94 19.01
C TYR A 17 3.27 -5.64 18.38
N LEU A 18 3.66 -6.78 18.95
CA LEU A 18 4.81 -7.56 18.50
C LEU A 18 4.66 -8.04 17.05
N LYS A 19 3.49 -8.58 16.70
CA LYS A 19 3.25 -9.16 15.37
C LYS A 19 2.98 -8.14 14.27
N ARG A 20 2.77 -6.85 14.61
CA ARG A 20 2.53 -5.78 13.64
C ARG A 20 3.65 -4.76 13.63
N TYR A 21 3.73 -3.91 14.66
CA TYR A 21 4.70 -2.82 14.69
C TYR A 21 6.12 -3.34 14.93
N GLN A 22 6.37 -4.17 15.95
CA GLN A 22 7.74 -4.65 16.20
C GLN A 22 8.28 -5.45 15.01
N LYS A 23 7.47 -6.37 14.44
CA LYS A 23 7.82 -7.10 13.22
C LYS A 23 8.18 -6.17 12.05
N TRP A 24 7.40 -5.10 11.83
CA TRP A 24 7.64 -4.15 10.76
C TRP A 24 8.92 -3.34 11.01
N ILE A 25 9.13 -2.89 12.24
CA ILE A 25 10.33 -2.21 12.72
C ILE A 25 11.57 -3.09 12.47
N ASP A 26 11.56 -4.33 12.97
CA ASP A 26 12.66 -5.27 12.84
C ASP A 26 13.01 -5.53 11.37
N TYR A 27 11.99 -5.64 10.51
CA TYR A 27 12.20 -5.83 9.09
C TYR A 27 12.92 -4.65 8.44
N TYR A 28 12.39 -3.44 8.61
CA TYR A 28 12.90 -2.26 7.90
C TYR A 28 14.15 -1.64 8.54
N ASN A 29 14.42 -1.86 9.83
CA ASN A 29 15.70 -1.53 10.45
C ASN A 29 16.87 -2.26 9.78
N ASN A 30 16.64 -3.46 9.25
CA ASN A 30 17.64 -4.25 8.54
C ASN A 30 17.67 -4.00 7.02
N HIS A 31 16.70 -3.25 6.48
CA HIS A 31 16.57 -2.97 5.05
C HIS A 31 16.42 -1.47 4.80
N PRO A 32 17.42 -0.66 5.20
CA PRO A 32 17.31 0.77 5.09
C PRO A 32 17.27 1.15 3.62
N PHE A 33 16.17 1.79 3.26
CA PHE A 33 16.18 2.70 2.15
C PHE A 33 17.29 3.77 2.34
N THR A 34 17.90 4.30 1.27
CA THR A 34 19.09 5.19 1.35
C THR A 34 18.98 6.36 2.37
N ASN A 35 19.93 6.38 3.32
CA ASN A 35 20.49 7.37 4.27
C ASN A 35 19.73 8.60 4.82
N ASP A 36 18.57 9.02 4.29
CA ASP A 36 17.85 10.24 4.74
C ASP A 36 16.37 9.97 5.08
N LYS A 37 16.09 8.81 5.69
CA LYS A 37 14.71 8.36 5.92
C LYS A 37 14.42 8.12 7.38
N ASN A 38 13.30 8.68 7.82
CA ASN A 38 12.81 8.52 9.17
C ASN A 38 11.56 7.66 9.14
N MET A 39 11.54 6.66 10.02
CA MET A 39 10.42 5.73 10.16
C MET A 39 9.44 6.27 11.19
N TYR A 40 8.16 6.18 10.83
CA TYR A 40 7.03 6.55 11.66
C TYR A 40 6.03 5.40 11.77
N LEU A 41 5.44 5.26 12.94
CA LEU A 41 4.23 4.49 13.16
C LEU A 41 3.12 5.52 13.36
N ILE A 42 2.04 5.46 12.56
CA ILE A 42 0.90 6.37 12.73
C ILE A 42 -0.31 5.57 13.19
N ASP A 43 -0.73 5.86 14.41
CA ASP A 43 -1.48 4.94 15.23
C ASP A 43 -2.87 5.47 15.63
N ASP A 44 -3.91 4.63 15.43
CA ASP A 44 -5.32 4.92 15.74
C ASP A 44 -5.64 4.81 17.24
N SER A 45 -4.84 5.39 18.13
CA SER A 45 -5.07 5.34 19.58
C SER A 45 -5.06 3.91 20.13
N SER A 46 -3.99 3.16 19.84
CA SER A 46 -3.65 1.88 20.48
C SER A 46 -3.40 2.03 21.98
N ASP A 47 -3.47 0.92 22.69
CA ASP A 47 -3.07 0.86 24.10
C ASP A 47 -1.54 0.88 24.19
N LEU A 48 -0.93 2.02 24.49
CA LEU A 48 0.54 2.12 24.52
C LEU A 48 1.16 1.46 25.77
N GLU A 49 0.36 1.06 26.76
CA GLU A 49 0.87 0.40 27.97
C GLU A 49 1.36 -1.03 27.71
N VAL A 50 0.90 -1.67 26.61
CA VAL A 50 1.31 -3.03 26.23
C VAL A 50 2.62 -3.08 25.43
N MET A 51 3.22 -1.92 25.13
CA MET A 51 4.51 -1.86 24.47
C MET A 51 5.63 -2.31 25.43
N THR A 52 6.55 -3.13 24.94
CA THR A 52 7.56 -3.80 25.79
C THR A 52 9.00 -3.37 25.52
N ASP A 53 9.25 -2.62 24.45
CA ASP A 53 10.57 -2.07 24.11
C ASP A 53 10.64 -0.55 24.36
N ASP A 54 11.87 -0.04 24.35
CA ASP A 54 12.18 1.38 24.43
C ASP A 54 12.65 1.96 23.08
N VAL A 55 12.48 1.22 21.97
CA VAL A 55 12.97 1.65 20.64
C VAL A 55 12.06 2.69 19.99
N VAL A 56 10.86 2.88 20.55
CA VAL A 56 9.87 3.83 20.07
C VAL A 56 9.85 5.10 20.93
N HIS A 57 9.79 6.26 20.27
CA HIS A 57 9.49 7.57 20.84
C HIS A 57 8.03 7.94 20.55
N ILE A 58 7.23 8.17 21.59
CA ILE A 58 5.80 8.46 21.46
C ILE A 58 5.58 9.97 21.31
N ILE A 59 4.84 10.35 20.28
CA ILE A 59 4.34 11.70 20.00
C ILE A 59 2.82 11.64 20.08
N LYS A 60 2.20 12.36 21.03
CA LYS A 60 0.74 12.45 21.09
C LYS A 60 0.19 13.49 20.12
N GLU A 61 -1.06 13.34 19.75
CA GLU A 61 -1.79 14.34 18.96
C GLU A 61 -1.68 15.73 19.58
N GLY A 62 -1.39 16.73 18.74
CA GLY A 62 -1.08 18.10 19.17
C GLY A 62 0.37 18.33 19.62
N GLN A 63 1.23 17.29 19.64
CA GLN A 63 2.64 17.38 20.05
C GLN A 63 3.64 17.28 18.88
N LEU A 64 3.19 17.47 17.63
CA LEU A 64 4.06 17.66 16.46
C LEU A 64 4.76 19.04 16.55
N GLY A 65 5.64 19.18 17.53
CA GLY A 65 6.44 20.36 17.82
C GLY A 65 7.83 20.27 17.19
N ASP A 66 8.83 20.82 17.88
CA ASP A 66 10.20 20.90 17.34
C ASP A 66 11.06 19.66 17.66
N PHE A 67 10.51 18.69 18.38
CA PHE A 67 11.23 17.51 18.86
C PHE A 67 10.95 16.28 17.99
N GLN A 68 11.99 15.76 17.34
CA GLN A 68 12.04 14.41 16.80
C GLN A 68 13.25 13.72 17.41
N GLU A 69 13.06 12.58 18.09
CA GLU A 69 14.20 11.75 18.47
C GLU A 69 14.76 11.06 17.22
N THR A 70 16.02 11.37 16.89
CA THR A 70 16.69 10.80 15.71
C THR A 70 17.21 9.39 15.93
N ASN A 71 17.27 8.93 17.20
CA ASN A 71 17.79 7.60 17.56
C ASN A 71 16.68 6.56 17.80
N LYS A 72 15.42 6.98 17.74
CA LYS A 72 14.25 6.13 17.98
C LYS A 72 13.27 6.21 16.82
N ILE A 73 12.41 5.20 16.71
CA ILE A 73 11.30 5.23 15.76
C ILE A 73 10.19 6.07 16.35
N ASN A 74 9.64 7.00 15.57
CA ASN A 74 8.61 7.90 16.08
C ASN A 74 7.23 7.24 15.95
N LEU A 75 6.43 7.18 17.02
CA LEU A 75 5.04 6.74 16.99
C LEU A 75 4.14 7.95 17.25
N TYR A 76 3.38 8.36 16.24
CA TYR A 76 2.35 9.36 16.37
C TYR A 76 1.03 8.70 16.73
N SER A 77 0.43 9.04 17.87
CA SER A 77 -0.80 8.42 18.39
C SER A 77 -1.88 9.47 18.66
N PHE A 78 -3.06 9.24 18.08
CA PHE A 78 -4.25 10.04 18.32
C PHE A 78 -4.78 9.89 19.75
N ASN A 79 -5.47 10.91 20.27
CA ASN A 79 -5.98 10.88 21.65
C ASN A 79 -7.18 9.95 21.84
N ASN A 80 -7.98 9.75 20.79
CA ASN A 80 -9.15 8.88 20.83
C ASN A 80 -9.14 7.92 19.65
N ARG A 81 -9.68 6.72 19.83
CA ARG A 81 -9.87 5.74 18.76
C ARG A 81 -11.06 6.13 17.88
N LYS A 82 -10.90 6.05 16.55
CA LYS A 82 -12.03 6.10 15.60
C LYS A 82 -12.50 4.69 15.29
N GLY A 83 -11.55 3.75 15.16
CA GLY A 83 -11.84 2.34 14.99
C GLY A 83 -12.54 2.00 13.67
N LEU A 84 -12.90 0.72 13.55
CA LEU A 84 -13.60 0.19 12.39
C LEU A 84 -15.09 0.50 12.48
N ASN A 85 -15.64 1.22 11.49
CA ASN A 85 -17.08 1.25 11.28
C ASN A 85 -17.49 -0.07 10.62
N TRP A 86 -18.04 -1.00 11.42
CA TRP A 86 -18.46 -2.35 10.98
C TRP A 86 -19.68 -2.36 10.05
N SER A 87 -20.04 -1.25 9.40
CA SER A 87 -21.04 -1.25 8.34
C SER A 87 -20.44 -1.83 7.04
N HIS A 88 -20.41 -3.15 6.99
CA HIS A 88 -20.33 -4.04 5.82
C HIS A 88 -19.12 -3.99 4.87
N ASN A 89 -18.14 -3.11 5.01
CA ASN A 89 -16.90 -3.18 4.23
C ASN A 89 -15.67 -2.88 5.10
N SER A 90 -14.81 -3.88 5.30
CA SER A 90 -13.51 -3.75 5.98
C SER A 90 -12.57 -2.71 5.33
N ALA A 91 -12.88 -2.26 4.12
CA ALA A 91 -12.16 -1.24 3.38
C ALA A 91 -12.52 0.22 3.77
N ASN A 92 -13.51 0.41 4.65
CA ASN A 92 -14.09 1.71 5.00
C ASN A 92 -13.77 2.09 6.45
N ASN A 93 -12.47 2.22 6.76
CA ASN A 93 -11.99 2.50 8.11
C ASN A 93 -11.62 4.00 8.25
N GLU A 94 -12.45 4.77 8.96
CA GLU A 94 -12.15 6.19 9.29
C GLU A 94 -10.80 6.33 9.99
N GLY A 95 -10.46 5.34 10.82
CA GLY A 95 -9.21 5.32 11.54
C GLY A 95 -7.98 5.20 10.64
N TRP A 96 -8.07 4.34 9.63
CA TRP A 96 -7.04 4.23 8.61
C TRP A 96 -6.87 5.54 7.85
N TRP A 97 -7.98 6.16 7.41
CA TRP A 97 -7.93 7.42 6.66
C TRP A 97 -7.30 8.55 7.45
N ARG A 98 -7.61 8.70 8.75
CA ARG A 98 -6.98 9.76 9.55
C ARG A 98 -5.48 9.52 9.75
N SER A 99 -5.05 8.28 9.97
CA SER A 99 -3.63 7.94 10.11
C SER A 99 -2.88 8.18 8.81
N PHE A 100 -3.47 7.76 7.69
CA PHE A 100 -2.92 8.04 6.37
C PHE A 100 -2.80 9.55 6.11
N CYS A 101 -3.84 10.34 6.36
CA CYS A 101 -3.83 11.79 6.13
C CYS A 101 -2.88 12.54 7.08
N ALA A 102 -2.71 12.09 8.33
CA ALA A 102 -1.77 12.69 9.28
C ALA A 102 -0.30 12.59 8.80
N SER A 103 0.02 11.65 7.91
CA SER A 103 1.36 11.59 7.30
C SER A 103 1.71 12.87 6.54
N LEU A 104 0.73 13.58 5.95
CA LEU A 104 0.95 14.85 5.28
C LEU A 104 1.31 15.96 6.27
N GLU A 105 0.60 16.04 7.40
CA GLU A 105 0.89 17.02 8.45
C GLU A 105 2.30 16.83 9.02
N ILE A 106 2.69 15.57 9.27
CA ILE A 106 4.06 15.21 9.69
C ILE A 106 5.06 15.57 8.59
N ALA A 107 4.74 15.28 7.33
CA ALA A 107 5.61 15.57 6.20
C ALA A 107 5.90 17.08 6.09
N GLU A 108 4.86 17.91 6.17
CA GLU A 108 4.96 19.37 6.09
C GLU A 108 5.67 19.97 7.31
N LYS A 109 5.27 19.56 8.53
CA LYS A 109 5.87 20.05 9.78
C LYS A 109 7.39 19.90 9.81
N TYR A 110 7.88 18.80 9.25
CA TYR A 110 9.30 18.44 9.31
C TYR A 110 10.00 18.52 7.95
N ASN A 111 9.40 19.18 6.96
CA ASN A 111 9.98 19.44 5.64
C ASN A 111 10.42 18.15 4.89
N TYR A 112 9.66 17.06 5.02
CA TYR A 112 9.83 15.90 4.15
C TYR A 112 9.39 16.24 2.72
N GLU A 113 10.04 15.62 1.74
CA GLU A 113 9.79 15.84 0.31
C GLU A 113 9.19 14.60 -0.37
N LYS A 114 9.07 13.51 0.39
CA LYS A 114 8.50 12.25 -0.07
C LYS A 114 7.89 11.54 1.13
N ILE A 115 6.70 11.00 0.92
CA ILE A 115 6.01 10.11 1.85
C ILE A 115 5.99 8.72 1.21
N VAL A 116 6.36 7.71 1.97
CA VAL A 116 6.29 6.30 1.59
C VAL A 116 5.42 5.60 2.61
N HIS A 117 4.21 5.25 2.20
CA HIS A 117 3.30 4.44 3.01
C HIS A 117 3.57 2.97 2.71
N ILE A 118 3.78 2.18 3.75
CA ILE A 118 3.82 0.72 3.67
C ILE A 118 3.07 0.18 4.89
N GLU A 119 1.93 -0.45 4.68
CA GLU A 119 1.11 -0.99 5.77
C GLU A 119 1.89 -1.91 6.71
N ALA A 120 1.43 -2.01 7.96
CA ALA A 120 2.05 -2.88 8.95
C ALA A 120 1.99 -4.38 8.55
N ASP A 121 1.13 -4.73 7.61
CA ASP A 121 1.00 -6.07 7.02
C ASP A 121 1.52 -6.17 5.57
N ALA A 122 2.29 -5.17 5.09
CA ALA A 122 2.90 -5.15 3.78
C ALA A 122 4.44 -5.05 3.82
N PHE A 123 5.10 -5.77 2.92
CA PHE A 123 6.56 -5.89 2.91
C PHE A 123 7.12 -5.75 1.50
N LEU A 124 8.18 -4.94 1.35
CA LEU A 124 9.00 -4.89 0.15
C LEU A 124 10.05 -5.98 0.23
N ILE A 125 10.11 -6.86 -0.76
CA ILE A 125 10.92 -8.08 -0.70
C ILE A 125 12.24 -7.95 -1.46
N SER A 126 12.23 -7.28 -2.61
CA SER A 126 13.37 -7.25 -3.51
C SER A 126 14.14 -5.93 -3.50
N ASN A 127 15.47 -6.00 -3.66
CA ASN A 127 16.33 -4.81 -3.76
C ASN A 127 15.88 -3.86 -4.88
N ARG A 128 15.42 -4.39 -6.02
CA ARG A 128 14.93 -3.55 -7.13
C ARG A 128 13.70 -2.72 -6.78
N MET A 129 12.87 -3.18 -5.83
CA MET A 129 11.74 -2.42 -5.32
C MET A 129 12.22 -1.24 -4.46
N PHE A 130 13.18 -1.49 -3.56
CA PHE A 130 13.80 -0.44 -2.75
C PHE A 130 14.46 0.62 -3.64
N ASP A 131 15.25 0.20 -4.64
CA ASP A 131 15.91 1.10 -5.59
C ASP A 131 14.90 1.95 -6.37
N TYR A 132 13.80 1.34 -6.82
CA TYR A 132 12.74 2.04 -7.50
C TYR A 132 12.09 3.11 -6.62
N ILE A 133 11.64 2.76 -5.42
CA ILE A 133 11.02 3.73 -4.49
C ILE A 133 11.99 4.87 -4.15
N ASN A 134 13.28 4.56 -3.98
CA ASN A 134 14.33 5.56 -3.77
C ASN A 134 14.48 6.51 -4.97
N SER A 135 14.39 5.98 -6.19
CA SER A 135 14.55 6.73 -7.44
C SER A 135 13.41 7.70 -7.72
N LEU A 136 12.18 7.43 -7.27
CA LEU A 136 11.01 8.27 -7.53
C LEU A 136 11.25 9.72 -7.05
N LYS A 137 10.94 10.71 -7.89
CA LYS A 137 11.09 12.15 -7.56
C LYS A 137 9.80 12.94 -7.69
N THR A 138 8.79 12.37 -8.34
CA THR A 138 7.53 13.04 -8.69
C THR A 138 6.36 12.07 -8.60
N GLY A 139 5.16 12.60 -8.42
CA GLY A 139 3.90 11.86 -8.53
C GLY A 139 3.47 11.12 -7.27
N TRP A 140 2.25 10.58 -7.34
CA TRP A 140 1.61 9.71 -6.36
C TRP A 140 1.49 8.34 -7.00
N THR A 141 2.42 7.46 -6.63
CA THR A 141 2.59 6.14 -7.21
C THR A 141 1.98 5.06 -6.33
N GLY A 142 1.14 4.23 -6.92
CA GLY A 142 0.75 2.92 -6.37
C GLY A 142 1.36 1.78 -7.19
N LEU A 143 1.42 0.58 -6.62
CA LEU A 143 1.79 -0.65 -7.35
C LEU A 143 0.53 -1.28 -7.96
N TRP A 144 0.65 -2.22 -8.89
CA TRP A 144 -0.51 -2.90 -9.49
C TRP A 144 -0.78 -4.26 -8.85
N ALA A 145 -1.95 -4.43 -8.22
CA ALA A 145 -2.41 -5.73 -7.74
C ALA A 145 -3.12 -6.51 -8.87
N ASN A 146 -2.53 -7.61 -9.31
CA ASN A 146 -3.05 -8.41 -10.43
C ASN A 146 -4.36 -9.12 -10.07
N LYS A 147 -4.47 -9.64 -8.85
CA LYS A 147 -5.62 -10.39 -8.35
C LYS A 147 -6.92 -9.61 -8.47
N TYR A 148 -6.88 -8.31 -8.16
CA TYR A 148 -8.05 -7.46 -8.12
C TYR A 148 -8.12 -6.42 -9.25
N CYS A 149 -7.07 -6.34 -10.07
CA CYS A 149 -6.98 -5.39 -11.17
C CYS A 149 -7.16 -3.93 -10.72
N PHE A 150 -6.48 -3.54 -9.65
CA PHE A 150 -6.48 -2.17 -9.13
C PHE A 150 -5.08 -1.71 -8.69
N PRO A 151 -4.87 -0.42 -8.44
CA PRO A 151 -3.70 0.07 -7.71
C PRO A 151 -3.70 -0.46 -6.27
N GLU A 152 -2.57 -0.94 -5.79
CA GLU A 152 -2.36 -1.39 -4.42
C GLU A 152 -2.21 -0.18 -3.49
N SER A 153 -3.09 -0.07 -2.49
CA SER A 153 -3.10 1.00 -1.50
C SER A 153 -2.19 0.71 -0.31
N CYS A 154 -1.81 -0.55 -0.08
CA CYS A 154 -0.93 -0.92 1.03
C CYS A 154 0.51 -0.40 0.87
N ILE A 155 0.91 -0.05 -0.36
CA ILE A 155 2.23 0.52 -0.67
C ILE A 155 2.02 1.73 -1.58
N GLN A 156 2.39 2.92 -1.11
CA GLN A 156 2.22 4.16 -1.86
C GLN A 156 3.44 5.06 -1.71
N VAL A 157 3.77 5.79 -2.77
CA VAL A 157 4.84 6.80 -2.75
C VAL A 157 4.29 8.13 -3.24
N ILE A 158 4.32 9.15 -2.39
CA ILE A 158 3.81 10.49 -2.66
C ILE A 158 4.97 11.46 -2.61
N CYS A 159 5.34 12.03 -3.75
CA CYS A 159 6.39 13.04 -3.82
C CYS A 159 5.83 14.44 -3.59
N LYS A 160 6.70 15.39 -3.24
CA LYS A 160 6.37 16.76 -2.85
C LYS A 160 5.47 17.51 -3.84
N ASP A 161 5.61 17.23 -5.14
CA ASP A 161 4.78 17.80 -6.21
C ASP A 161 3.29 17.39 -6.11
N GLN A 162 2.96 16.39 -5.29
CA GLN A 162 1.60 15.92 -5.05
C GLN A 162 1.06 16.29 -3.66
N PHE A 163 1.80 17.04 -2.84
CA PHE A 163 1.34 17.37 -1.48
C PHE A 163 0.08 18.26 -1.50
N ASP A 164 -0.02 19.20 -2.43
CA ASP A 164 -1.25 20.01 -2.57
C ASP A 164 -2.45 19.15 -2.99
N ASN A 165 -2.28 18.22 -3.94
CA ASN A 165 -3.32 17.26 -4.31
C ASN A 165 -3.70 16.34 -3.14
N PHE A 166 -2.72 15.94 -2.32
CA PHE A 166 -2.98 15.16 -1.10
C PHE A 166 -3.73 15.99 -0.06
N ARG A 167 -3.40 17.28 0.09
CA ARG A 167 -4.12 18.19 0.99
C ARG A 167 -5.58 18.37 0.56
N ASP A 168 -5.81 18.62 -0.72
CA ASP A 168 -7.15 18.76 -1.28
C ASP A 168 -7.96 17.47 -1.10
N PHE A 169 -7.35 16.32 -1.36
CA PHE A 169 -7.95 15.01 -1.08
C PHE A 169 -8.30 14.83 0.41
N ALA A 170 -7.37 15.13 1.31
CA ALA A 170 -7.53 14.97 2.75
C ALA A 170 -8.56 15.94 3.35
N SER A 171 -8.80 17.10 2.70
CA SER A 171 -9.74 18.14 3.16
C SER A 171 -11.19 17.66 3.25
N CYS A 172 -11.55 16.58 2.55
CA CYS A 172 -12.83 15.91 2.67
C CYS A 172 -13.09 15.36 4.10
N GLY A 173 -12.01 15.09 4.83
CA GLY A 173 -12.04 14.54 6.19
C GLY A 173 -12.13 13.01 6.18
N SER A 174 -11.49 12.38 7.15
CA SER A 174 -11.40 10.91 7.24
C SER A 174 -12.76 10.22 7.30
N HIS A 175 -13.75 10.86 7.92
CA HIS A 175 -15.11 10.34 8.02
C HIS A 175 -15.79 10.23 6.65
N GLU A 176 -15.71 11.26 5.81
CA GLU A 176 -16.30 11.23 4.47
C GLU A 176 -15.51 10.32 3.53
N LEU A 177 -14.17 10.35 3.60
CA LEU A 177 -13.32 9.41 2.86
C LEU A 177 -13.69 7.95 3.16
N SER A 178 -14.00 7.63 4.43
CA SER A 178 -14.43 6.28 4.82
C SER A 178 -15.75 5.83 4.15
N LYS A 179 -16.56 6.76 3.62
CA LYS A 179 -17.81 6.46 2.92
C LYS A 179 -17.64 6.33 1.40
N MET A 180 -16.50 6.73 0.84
CA MET A 180 -16.28 6.76 -0.61
C MET A 180 -15.95 5.38 -1.20
N GLY A 181 -15.76 4.36 -0.36
CA GLY A 181 -15.51 2.98 -0.75
C GLY A 181 -14.04 2.60 -0.69
N LEU A 182 -13.66 1.66 -1.55
CA LEU A 182 -12.30 1.11 -1.61
C LEU A 182 -11.25 2.20 -1.84
N ALA A 183 -10.22 2.27 -0.99
CA ALA A 183 -9.12 3.22 -1.11
C ALA A 183 -8.49 3.21 -2.51
N GLU A 184 -8.38 2.02 -3.12
CA GLU A 184 -7.80 1.79 -4.45
C GLU A 184 -8.58 2.46 -5.59
N LYS A 185 -9.85 2.83 -5.34
CA LYS A 185 -10.72 3.53 -6.29
C LYS A 185 -10.87 5.01 -5.99
N VAL A 186 -10.46 5.43 -4.79
CA VAL A 186 -10.70 6.77 -4.24
C VAL A 186 -9.41 7.60 -4.26
N ILE A 187 -8.27 6.97 -4.02
CA ILE A 187 -6.96 7.64 -4.01
C ILE A 187 -6.61 8.13 -5.43
N PRO A 188 -6.24 9.42 -5.59
CA PRO A 188 -5.94 10.00 -6.90
C PRO A 188 -4.50 9.70 -7.34
N PHE A 189 -4.20 8.41 -7.57
CA PHE A 189 -2.88 8.01 -8.08
C PHE A 189 -2.59 8.69 -9.43
N THR A 190 -1.43 9.33 -9.53
CA THR A 190 -0.95 9.90 -10.80
C THR A 190 -0.25 8.86 -11.66
N TYR A 191 0.25 7.78 -11.05
CA TYR A 191 0.93 6.70 -11.73
C TYR A 191 0.70 5.35 -11.03
N VAL A 192 0.57 4.29 -11.82
CA VAL A 192 0.37 2.92 -11.33
C VAL A 192 1.44 2.03 -11.96
N GLU A 193 2.39 1.58 -11.14
CA GLU A 193 3.54 0.81 -11.58
C GLU A 193 3.19 -0.68 -11.70
N ARG A 194 3.51 -1.28 -12.85
CA ARG A 194 3.10 -2.65 -13.22
C ARG A 194 4.28 -3.61 -13.42
N ARG A 195 5.53 -3.14 -13.33
CA ARG A 195 6.75 -3.92 -13.62
C ARG A 195 7.20 -4.83 -12.47
N PHE A 196 6.59 -4.71 -11.30
CA PHE A 196 6.94 -5.50 -10.11
C PHE A 196 5.95 -6.64 -9.90
N LEU A 197 6.46 -7.79 -9.48
CA LEU A 197 5.71 -8.97 -9.13
C LEU A 197 5.35 -8.92 -7.65
N GLY A 198 4.07 -8.74 -7.37
CA GLY A 198 3.56 -8.76 -6.00
C GLY A 198 2.05 -8.65 -6.00
N ASP A 199 1.44 -8.96 -4.86
CA ASP A 199 0.00 -8.92 -4.68
C ASP A 199 -0.38 -9.08 -3.19
N ARG A 200 -1.68 -9.08 -2.92
CA ARG A 200 -2.32 -9.43 -1.64
C ARG A 200 -2.36 -10.94 -1.41
N TYR A 201 -1.20 -11.57 -1.53
CA TYR A 201 -1.11 -13.03 -1.40
C TYR A 201 -1.39 -13.50 0.04
N GLY A 202 -1.26 -12.63 1.05
CA GLY A 202 -1.39 -13.01 2.46
C GLY A 202 -2.84 -13.26 2.89
N GLU A 203 -3.79 -12.76 2.10
CA GLU A 203 -5.22 -13.10 2.23
C GLU A 203 -5.46 -14.61 2.06
N LYS A 204 -4.58 -15.33 1.33
CA LYS A 204 -4.71 -16.77 1.06
C LYS A 204 -3.56 -17.60 1.60
N SER A 205 -2.36 -17.05 1.70
CA SER A 205 -1.14 -17.76 2.11
C SER A 205 -0.67 -17.32 3.48
N ASN A 206 -0.15 -18.27 4.26
CA ASN A 206 0.56 -17.96 5.51
C ASN A 206 2.07 -17.81 5.30
N MET A 207 2.56 -18.12 4.10
CA MET A 207 3.98 -18.15 3.75
C MET A 207 4.27 -17.18 2.61
N GLN A 208 5.44 -16.54 2.69
CA GLN A 208 6.01 -15.81 1.56
C GLN A 208 6.29 -16.76 0.40
N MET A 209 5.92 -16.33 -0.81
CA MET A 209 6.27 -17.03 -2.04
C MET A 209 7.59 -16.51 -2.58
N GLU A 210 8.36 -17.38 -3.24
CA GLU A 210 9.61 -16.99 -3.88
C GLU A 210 9.37 -16.10 -5.11
N GLY A 211 10.31 -15.20 -5.36
CA GLY A 211 10.34 -14.36 -6.56
C GLY A 211 9.42 -13.14 -6.49
N LEU A 212 9.01 -12.73 -5.30
CA LEU A 212 8.21 -11.51 -5.10
C LEU A 212 9.09 -10.27 -4.97
N ASP A 213 8.58 -9.14 -5.44
CA ASP A 213 9.12 -7.81 -5.15
C ASP A 213 8.42 -7.14 -3.99
N TYR A 214 7.15 -7.49 -3.76
CA TYR A 214 6.38 -7.05 -2.60
C TYR A 214 5.30 -8.06 -2.24
N PHE A 215 4.89 -8.03 -0.98
CA PHE A 215 3.92 -8.96 -0.42
C PHE A 215 3.00 -8.22 0.56
N CYS A 216 1.71 -8.12 0.20
CA CYS A 216 0.71 -7.37 0.98
C CYS A 216 -0.29 -8.28 1.70
N GLN A 217 -0.98 -7.71 2.69
CA GLN A 217 -2.02 -8.37 3.49
C GLN A 217 -1.50 -9.63 4.20
N THR A 218 -0.26 -9.59 4.66
CA THR A 218 0.40 -10.71 5.32
C THR A 218 -0.30 -11.03 6.64
N LYS A 219 -0.33 -12.31 7.00
CA LYS A 219 -0.88 -12.70 8.31
C LYS A 219 0.14 -12.39 9.40
N LEU A 220 -0.36 -12.25 10.62
CA LEU A 220 0.45 -11.90 11.80
C LEU A 220 1.70 -12.80 11.92
N ASP A 221 1.52 -14.12 11.77
CA ASP A 221 2.59 -15.12 11.92
C ASP A 221 3.41 -15.39 10.64
N THR A 222 3.13 -14.68 9.54
CA THR A 222 3.88 -14.89 8.29
C THR A 222 5.32 -14.41 8.45
N ILE A 223 6.29 -15.31 8.29
CA ILE A 223 7.71 -14.97 8.29
C ILE A 223 8.04 -14.28 6.96
N ILE A 224 8.70 -13.12 7.05
CA ILE A 224 9.12 -12.33 5.88
C ILE A 224 10.63 -12.38 5.78
N THR A 225 11.12 -12.71 4.59
CA THR A 225 12.55 -12.76 4.30
C THR A 225 12.85 -11.92 3.06
N PRO A 226 13.86 -11.04 3.08
CA PRO A 226 14.30 -10.34 1.88
C PRO A 226 14.78 -11.32 0.81
N GLU A 227 14.59 -10.98 -0.45
CA GLU A 227 15.13 -11.76 -1.57
C GLU A 227 16.19 -10.99 -2.33
N ALA A 228 17.35 -11.64 -2.51
CA ALA A 228 18.40 -11.12 -3.35
C ALA A 228 17.95 -11.08 -4.83
N SER A 229 18.30 -9.99 -5.52
CA SER A 229 17.94 -9.70 -6.92
C SER A 229 18.18 -10.88 -7.88
N ASP A 230 19.20 -11.68 -7.61
CA ASP A 230 19.71 -12.69 -8.51
C ASP A 230 18.75 -13.89 -8.68
N LYS A 231 17.84 -14.12 -7.73
CA LYS A 231 16.78 -15.14 -7.85
C LYS A 231 15.59 -14.67 -8.70
N LEU A 232 15.39 -13.35 -8.86
CA LEU A 232 14.24 -12.77 -9.57
C LEU A 232 14.42 -12.75 -11.10
N GLN A 233 15.66 -12.83 -11.60
CA GLN A 233 15.90 -12.90 -13.04
C GLN A 233 15.44 -14.24 -13.65
N GLY A 234 15.40 -15.32 -12.86
CA GLY A 234 14.91 -16.64 -13.30
C GLY A 234 13.39 -16.74 -13.40
N SER A 235 12.64 -15.99 -12.57
CA SER A 235 11.17 -16.00 -12.54
C SER A 235 10.53 -15.12 -13.62
N ASN A 236 11.27 -14.17 -14.22
CA ASN A 236 10.81 -13.40 -15.38
C ASN A 236 10.44 -14.29 -16.59
N ILE A 237 11.07 -15.46 -16.74
CA ILE A 237 10.74 -16.43 -17.81
C ILE A 237 9.35 -17.07 -17.59
N PHE A 238 8.96 -17.31 -16.34
CA PHE A 238 7.64 -17.84 -16.01
C PHE A 238 6.56 -16.78 -16.08
N PHE A 239 6.83 -15.54 -15.63
CA PHE A 239 5.87 -14.44 -15.70
C PHE A 239 5.57 -14.01 -17.14
N LEU A 240 6.58 -14.00 -18.03
CA LEU A 240 6.37 -13.80 -19.47
C LEU A 240 5.44 -14.88 -20.05
N ARG A 241 5.53 -16.14 -19.61
CA ARG A 241 4.63 -17.21 -20.07
C ARG A 241 3.18 -17.01 -19.61
N THR A 242 2.95 -16.54 -18.38
CA THR A 242 1.59 -16.26 -17.88
C THR A 242 0.99 -14.98 -18.45
N LEU A 243 1.80 -13.93 -18.68
CA LEU A 243 1.31 -12.71 -19.34
C LEU A 243 0.92 -12.97 -20.80
N TRP A 244 1.73 -13.76 -21.51
CA TRP A 244 1.43 -14.18 -22.88
C TRP A 244 0.16 -15.02 -22.95
N SER A 245 -0.04 -15.98 -22.04
CA SER A 245 -1.25 -16.80 -22.03
C SER A 245 -2.49 -15.97 -21.69
N PHE A 246 -2.40 -15.00 -20.78
CA PHE A 246 -3.53 -14.14 -20.42
C PHE A 246 -3.92 -13.16 -21.54
N HIS A 247 -2.95 -12.53 -22.19
CA HIS A 247 -3.21 -11.65 -23.34
C HIS A 247 -3.70 -12.42 -24.57
N LEU A 248 -3.19 -13.63 -24.82
CA LEU A 248 -3.72 -14.51 -25.86
C LEU A 248 -5.18 -14.90 -25.56
N VAL A 249 -5.49 -15.30 -24.33
CA VAL A 249 -6.86 -15.64 -23.93
C VAL A 249 -7.79 -14.44 -24.07
N GLN A 250 -7.40 -13.26 -23.60
CA GLN A 250 -8.20 -12.04 -23.76
C GLN A 250 -8.38 -11.65 -25.23
N PHE A 251 -7.33 -11.76 -26.05
CA PHE A 251 -7.40 -11.49 -27.49
C PHE A 251 -8.36 -12.45 -28.21
N PHE A 252 -8.28 -13.76 -27.93
CA PHE A 252 -9.21 -14.75 -28.48
C PHE A 252 -10.64 -14.55 -27.99
N TRP A 253 -10.83 -14.15 -26.74
CA TRP A 253 -12.17 -13.89 -26.18
C TRP A 253 -12.81 -12.65 -26.81
N ARG A 254 -12.03 -11.57 -27.00
CA ARG A 254 -12.49 -10.33 -27.66
C ARG A 254 -12.85 -10.57 -29.13
N LYS A 255 -12.00 -11.30 -29.86
CA LYS A 255 -12.26 -11.70 -31.26
C LYS A 255 -13.50 -12.58 -31.40
N ARG A 256 -13.75 -13.50 -30.46
CA ARG A 256 -14.96 -14.33 -30.44
C ARG A 256 -16.22 -13.51 -30.17
N LEU A 257 -16.16 -12.56 -29.24
CA LEU A 257 -17.29 -11.67 -28.94
C LEU A 257 -17.63 -10.76 -30.13
N GLU A 258 -16.63 -10.19 -30.80
CA GLU A 258 -16.80 -9.40 -32.03
C GLU A 258 -17.46 -10.23 -33.14
N LEU A 259 -17.02 -11.48 -33.34
CA LEU A 259 -17.61 -12.38 -34.33
C LEU A 259 -19.07 -12.74 -34.02
N LEU A 260 -19.38 -12.92 -32.74
CA LEU A 260 -20.73 -13.24 -32.26
C LEU A 260 -21.68 -12.05 -32.45
N ILE A 261 -21.21 -10.84 -32.16
CA ILE A 261 -21.95 -9.60 -32.41
C ILE A 261 -22.21 -9.43 -33.91
N LEU A 262 -21.21 -9.66 -34.76
CA LEU A 262 -21.36 -9.62 -36.22
C LEU A 262 -22.38 -10.65 -36.73
N LEU A 263 -22.35 -11.88 -36.22
CA LEU A 263 -23.32 -12.92 -36.59
C LEU A 263 -24.74 -12.57 -36.16
N VAL A 264 -24.92 -11.96 -34.99
CA VAL A 264 -26.23 -11.47 -34.53
C VAL A 264 -26.73 -10.32 -35.40
N ILE A 265 -25.88 -9.35 -35.72
CA ILE A 265 -26.23 -8.22 -36.61
C ILE A 265 -26.60 -8.73 -38.01
N VAL A 266 -25.83 -9.66 -38.58
CA VAL A 266 -26.14 -10.28 -39.88
C VAL A 266 -27.44 -11.07 -39.83
N SER A 267 -27.71 -11.80 -38.75
CA SER A 267 -28.98 -12.54 -38.58
C SER A 267 -30.18 -11.60 -38.50
N ILE A 268 -30.06 -10.47 -37.80
CA ILE A 268 -31.10 -9.44 -37.72
C ILE A 268 -31.31 -8.75 -39.08
N LEU A 269 -30.24 -8.47 -39.81
CA LEU A 269 -30.30 -7.90 -41.16
C LEU A 269 -30.93 -8.86 -42.18
N LEU A 270 -30.63 -10.16 -42.09
CA LEU A 270 -31.26 -11.17 -42.95
C LEU A 270 -32.76 -11.33 -42.65
N TRP A 271 -33.17 -11.24 -41.37
CA TRP A 271 -34.58 -11.27 -40.97
C TRP A 271 -35.39 -10.04 -41.40
N THR A 272 -34.74 -8.91 -41.65
CA THR A 272 -35.41 -7.67 -42.07
C THR A 272 -35.52 -7.52 -43.59
N ILE A 273 -34.87 -8.39 -44.36
CA ILE A 273 -34.95 -8.44 -45.83
C ILE A 273 -36.07 -9.39 -46.32
N GLU A 274 -36.63 -10.23 -45.45
CA GLU A 274 -37.75 -11.15 -45.75
C GLU A 274 -39.15 -10.58 -45.40
N ILE A 275 -39.29 -9.25 -45.23
CA ILE A 275 -40.58 -8.52 -45.12
C ILE A 275 -40.71 -7.55 -46.28
#